data_AF-A0A7S1CJT7-F1
#
_entry.id   AF-A0A7S1CJT7-F1
#
_cell.length_a   1.000
_cell.length_b   1.000
_cell.length_c   1.000
_cell.angle_alpha   90.00
_cell.angle_beta   90.00
_cell.angle_gamma   90.00
#
_symmetry.space_group_name_H-M   'P 1'
#
loop_
_entity.id
_entity.type
_entity.pdbx_description
1 polymer ?
#
loop_
_entity_poly.entity_id
_entity_poly.type
_entity_poly.pdbx_seq_one_letter_code
_entity_poly.pdbx_strand_id
1 'polypeptide(L)'
;WALVAAPQFSTSPSSPPYSPSVLVRMKTATDGAHMHYTTDGSEPDDDSSDEYEGALLFDEAGDYTVRAIAVHDGMTTSDVADFSFTVLPQAAAPEAQPESSSKPHNGEVTVTLSSATPGAAL
;
A
#
# COMPACT_ATOMS: atom_id res chain seq x y z
N TRP A 1 20.25 14.09 26.29
CA TRP A 1 18.80 14.23 26.10
C TRP A 1 18.32 12.97 25.38
N ALA A 2 17.14 12.46 25.72
CA ALA A 2 16.56 11.30 25.03
C ALA A 2 15.81 11.78 23.79
N LEU A 3 15.97 11.09 22.66
CA LEU A 3 15.26 11.35 21.41
C LEU A 3 14.04 10.42 21.34
N VAL A 4 12.90 10.95 20.91
CA VAL A 4 11.70 10.14 20.64
C VAL A 4 11.96 9.25 19.41
N ALA A 5 11.53 7.99 19.47
CA ALA A 5 11.66 7.08 18.35
C ALA A 5 10.76 7.53 17.18
N ALA A 6 11.33 7.55 15.97
CA ALA A 6 10.58 7.87 14.76
C ALA A 6 9.37 6.93 14.59
N PRO A 7 8.21 7.45 14.15
CA PRO A 7 7.05 6.63 13.90
C PRO A 7 7.35 5.65 12.76
N GLN A 8 6.99 4.39 12.95
CA GLN A 8 7.09 3.35 11.94
C GLN A 8 5.75 3.20 11.23
N PHE A 9 5.77 3.32 9.90
CA PHE A 9 4.63 3.03 9.06
C PHE A 9 4.55 1.53 8.77
N SER A 10 3.35 0.98 8.92
CA SER A 10 3.02 -0.38 8.53
C SER A 10 1.78 -0.31 7.64
N THR A 11 1.94 -0.73 6.39
CA THR A 11 0.82 -0.83 5.45
C THR A 11 0.29 -2.25 5.35
N SER A 12 -1.01 -2.37 5.18
CA SER A 12 -1.68 -3.64 4.90
C SER A 12 -2.58 -3.47 3.67
N PRO A 13 -2.37 -4.26 2.60
CA PRO A 13 -1.36 -5.32 2.45
C PRO A 13 0.06 -4.76 2.39
N SER A 14 1.06 -5.56 2.78
CA SER A 14 2.49 -5.18 2.81
C SER A 14 3.12 -5.01 1.41
N SER A 15 2.31 -4.99 0.36
CA SER A 15 2.71 -4.83 -1.04
C SER A 15 1.96 -3.67 -1.73
N PRO A 16 1.94 -2.45 -1.16
CA PRO A 16 1.63 -1.27 -1.97
C PRO A 16 2.77 -1.14 -3.01
N PRO A 17 2.45 -0.85 -4.28
CA PRO A 17 1.48 0.17 -4.66
C PRO A 17 0.27 -0.32 -5.48
N TYR A 18 0.00 -1.64 -5.56
CA TYR A 18 -1.06 -2.18 -6.44
C TYR A 18 -2.26 -2.74 -5.68
N SER A 19 -2.78 -2.00 -4.70
CA SER A 19 -3.97 -2.43 -3.95
C SER A 19 -5.11 -1.41 -4.08
N PRO A 20 -6.36 -1.87 -4.22
CA PRO A 20 -7.54 -0.98 -4.31
C PRO A 20 -7.86 -0.31 -2.96
N SER A 21 -7.29 -0.82 -1.87
CA SER A 21 -7.34 -0.19 -0.56
C SER A 21 -6.02 -0.41 0.17
N VAL A 22 -5.53 0.62 0.84
CA VAL A 22 -4.30 0.60 1.63
C VAL A 22 -4.63 1.04 3.04
N LEU A 23 -4.41 0.15 4.01
CA LEU A 23 -4.53 0.50 5.42
C LEU A 23 -3.15 0.89 5.95
N VAL A 24 -2.96 2.16 6.25
CA VAL A 24 -1.73 2.70 6.84
C VAL A 24 -1.89 2.73 8.36
N ARG A 25 -0.96 2.09 9.07
CA ARG A 25 -0.85 2.17 10.52
C ARG A 25 0.47 2.80 10.90
N MET A 26 0.45 3.64 11.91
CA MET A 26 1.65 4.20 12.51
C MET A 26 1.84 3.65 13.91
N LYS A 27 3.11 3.43 14.28
CA LYS A 27 3.48 3.01 15.62
C LYS A 27 4.84 3.58 15.99
N THR A 28 4.95 4.22 17.14
CA THR A 28 6.22 4.62 17.72
C THR A 28 6.69 3.61 18.78
N ALA A 29 8.01 3.54 18.99
CA ALA A 29 8.60 2.77 20.09
C ALA A 29 8.65 3.55 21.41
N THR A 30 8.33 4.85 21.40
CA THR A 30 8.27 5.68 22.61
C THR A 30 6.87 5.62 23.24
N ASP A 31 6.77 4.92 24.37
CA ASP A 31 5.53 4.86 25.14
C ASP A 31 5.17 6.25 25.68
N GLY A 32 3.91 6.67 25.52
CA GLY A 32 3.41 7.98 25.95
C GLY A 32 3.67 9.15 24.99
N ALA A 33 4.24 8.91 23.81
CA ALA A 33 4.42 9.97 22.80
C ALA A 33 3.14 10.18 21.97
N HIS A 34 2.82 11.45 21.70
CA HIS A 34 1.80 11.86 20.73
C HIS A 34 2.36 11.74 19.33
N MET A 35 1.57 11.22 18.40
CA MET A 35 1.95 11.07 17.00
C MET A 35 1.11 12.00 16.15
N HIS A 36 1.78 12.83 15.36
CA HIS A 36 1.15 13.80 14.48
C HIS A 36 1.47 13.44 13.03
N TYR A 37 0.51 13.57 12.13
CA TYR A 37 0.69 13.23 10.73
C TYR A 37 -0.01 14.19 9.77
N THR A 38 0.48 14.18 8.54
CA THR A 38 -0.09 14.90 7.40
C THR A 38 -0.25 13.93 6.24
N THR A 39 -1.35 13.99 5.51
CA THR A 39 -1.60 13.14 4.32
C THR A 39 -1.31 13.87 2.99
N ASP A 40 -1.02 15.17 3.08
CA ASP A 40 -0.76 16.07 1.95
C ASP A 40 0.73 16.09 1.53
N GLY A 41 1.62 15.46 2.31
CA GLY A 41 3.08 15.52 2.11
C GLY A 41 3.75 16.79 2.67
N SER A 42 2.97 17.70 3.24
CA SER A 42 3.47 18.85 4.00
C SER A 42 4.22 18.43 5.28
N GLU A 43 5.18 19.23 5.75
CA GLU A 43 5.90 18.93 7.00
C GLU A 43 4.93 18.89 8.18
N PRO A 44 4.82 17.77 8.91
CA PRO A 44 3.97 17.71 10.08
C PRO A 44 4.61 18.56 11.18
N ASP A 45 3.87 19.54 11.69
CA ASP A 45 4.19 20.34 12.87
C ASP A 45 3.18 20.03 14.00
N ASP A 46 3.56 20.25 15.25
CA ASP A 46 2.78 19.93 16.46
C ASP A 46 1.38 20.60 16.44
N ASP A 47 1.28 21.79 15.85
CA ASP A 47 0.05 22.61 15.86
C ASP A 47 -0.81 22.45 14.59
N SER A 48 -0.21 22.04 13.47
CA SER A 48 -0.88 22.00 12.14
C SER A 48 -1.17 20.58 11.62
N SER A 49 -0.85 19.55 12.39
CA SER A 49 -1.00 18.15 11.96
C SER A 49 -2.11 17.46 12.72
N ASP A 50 -2.77 16.52 12.05
CA ASP A 50 -3.76 15.65 12.68
C ASP A 50 -3.08 14.67 13.64
N GLU A 51 -3.69 14.44 14.80
CA GLU A 51 -3.21 13.48 15.78
C GLU A 51 -3.61 12.05 15.35
N TYR A 52 -2.65 11.14 15.38
CA TYR A 52 -2.85 9.75 14.98
C TYR A 52 -3.53 8.95 16.10
N GLU A 53 -4.85 8.81 16.01
CA GLU A 53 -5.65 8.05 16.97
C GLU A 53 -6.04 6.63 16.48
N GLY A 54 -5.84 6.33 15.20
CA GLY A 54 -6.28 5.07 14.61
C GLY A 54 -5.79 4.83 13.19
N ALA A 55 -5.90 3.58 12.74
CA ALA A 55 -5.46 3.18 11.40
C ALA A 55 -6.14 4.03 10.31
N LEU A 56 -5.34 4.55 9.38
CA LEU A 56 -5.82 5.32 8.23
C LEU A 56 -6.17 4.36 7.09
N LEU A 57 -7.42 4.40 6.64
CA LEU A 57 -7.86 3.65 5.46
C LEU A 57 -7.86 4.57 4.25
N PHE A 58 -7.12 4.17 3.21
CA PHE A 58 -7.12 4.83 1.91
C PHE A 58 -7.75 3.89 0.89
N ASP A 59 -9.00 4.14 0.50
CA ASP A 59 -9.74 3.38 -0.52
C ASP A 59 -9.93 4.15 -1.83
N GLU A 60 -9.56 5.43 -1.86
CA GLU A 60 -9.67 6.27 -3.04
C GLU A 60 -8.39 6.19 -3.88
N ALA A 61 -8.55 6.18 -5.20
CA ALA A 61 -7.43 6.10 -6.13
C ALA A 61 -6.71 7.44 -6.24
N GLY A 62 -5.40 7.44 -5.96
CA GLY A 62 -4.61 8.66 -5.95
C GLY A 62 -3.20 8.42 -5.43
N ASP A 63 -2.39 9.46 -5.50
CA ASP A 63 -1.07 9.50 -4.89
C ASP A 63 -1.18 10.14 -3.51
N TYR A 64 -0.81 9.39 -2.48
CA TYR A 64 -0.86 9.85 -1.09
C TYR A 64 0.55 9.92 -0.53
N THR A 65 0.85 11.02 0.17
CA THR A 65 2.12 11.21 0.87
C THR A 65 1.82 11.44 2.33
N VAL A 66 2.01 10.41 3.13
CA VAL A 66 1.82 10.48 4.57
C VAL A 66 3.15 10.78 5.23
N ARG A 67 3.22 11.87 6.00
CA ARG A 67 4.38 12.20 6.83
C ARG A 67 3.97 12.22 8.27
N ALA A 68 4.83 11.77 9.16
CA ALA A 68 4.51 11.68 10.58
C ALA A 68 5.71 11.95 11.48
N ILE A 69 5.42 12.53 12.63
CA ILE A 69 6.36 12.78 13.73
C ILE A 69 5.80 12.24 15.03
N ALA A 70 6.68 11.89 15.95
CA ALA A 70 6.35 11.56 17.33
C ALA A 70 6.94 12.64 18.25
N VAL A 71 6.08 13.21 19.09
CA VAL A 71 6.40 14.27 20.05
C VAL A 71 6.09 13.76 21.45
N HIS A 72 6.97 14.05 22.40
CA HIS A 72 6.73 13.74 23.81
C HIS A 72 7.18 14.92 24.67
N ASP A 73 6.32 15.34 25.59
CA ASP A 73 6.62 16.46 26.49
C ASP A 73 7.90 16.17 27.29
N GLY A 74 8.87 17.08 27.23
CA GLY A 74 10.17 16.93 27.87
C GLY A 74 11.23 16.12 27.10
N MET A 75 10.95 15.64 25.89
CA MET A 75 11.94 15.00 24.99
C MET A 75 12.11 15.78 23.67
N THR A 76 13.15 15.44 22.91
CA THR A 76 13.34 15.99 21.57
C THR A 76 12.46 15.24 20.58
N THR A 77 11.71 15.99 19.76
CA THR A 77 10.87 15.48 18.66
C THR A 77 11.62 14.45 17.81
N SER A 78 10.91 13.41 17.37
CA SER A 78 11.49 12.37 16.53
C SER A 78 11.88 12.90 15.15
N ASP A 79 12.62 12.08 14.40
CA ASP A 79 12.81 12.29 12.97
C ASP A 79 11.46 12.23 12.23
N VAL A 80 11.32 13.01 11.15
CA VAL A 80 10.12 13.02 10.31
C VAL A 80 10.14 11.78 9.44
N ALA A 81 9.21 10.86 9.69
CA ALA A 81 9.05 9.70 8.84
C ALA A 81 8.15 10.07 7.65
N ASP A 82 8.58 9.78 6.43
CA ASP A 82 7.78 9.94 5.21
C ASP A 82 7.40 8.58 4.60
N PHE A 83 6.17 8.50 4.11
CA PHE A 83 5.64 7.32 3.46
C PHE A 83 4.73 7.71 2.30
N SER A 84 5.21 7.49 1.08
CA SER A 84 4.47 7.73 -0.15
C SER A 84 3.95 6.42 -0.73
N PHE A 85 2.71 6.42 -1.20
CA PHE A 85 2.10 5.29 -1.89
C PHE A 85 1.05 5.76 -2.88
N THR A 86 0.90 4.98 -3.96
CA THR A 86 -0.16 5.17 -4.94
C THR A 86 -1.23 4.12 -4.70
N VAL A 87 -2.48 4.55 -4.58
CA VAL A 87 -3.65 3.66 -4.58
C VAL A 87 -4.18 3.64 -6.00
N LEU A 88 -4.25 2.44 -6.59
CA LEU A 88 -4.83 2.28 -7.91
C LEU A 88 -6.33 2.06 -7.78
N PRO A 89 -7.12 2.57 -8.74
CA PRO A 89 -8.54 2.25 -8.77
C PRO A 89 -8.68 0.73 -8.86
N GLN A 90 -9.65 0.17 -8.14
CA GLN A 90 -9.99 -1.23 -8.26
C GLN A 90 -10.26 -1.52 -9.75
N ALA A 91 -9.33 -2.23 -10.39
CA ALA A 91 -9.59 -2.77 -11.70
C ALA A 91 -10.84 -3.63 -11.57
N ALA A 92 -11.89 -3.29 -12.32
CA ALA A 92 -13.02 -4.18 -12.47
C ALA A 92 -12.43 -5.56 -12.79
N ALA A 93 -12.83 -6.58 -12.02
CA ALA A 93 -12.42 -7.95 -12.33
C ALA A 93 -12.62 -8.12 -13.84
N PRO A 94 -11.63 -8.62 -14.59
CA PRO A 94 -11.89 -8.95 -15.98
C PRO A 94 -13.09 -9.89 -15.92
N GLU A 95 -14.23 -9.43 -16.41
CA GLU A 95 -15.33 -10.31 -16.74
C GLU A 95 -14.75 -11.18 -17.85
N ALA A 96 -14.07 -12.26 -17.45
CA ALA A 96 -14.18 -13.48 -18.19
C ALA A 96 -15.68 -13.77 -18.16
N GLN A 97 -16.43 -13.17 -19.09
CA GLN A 97 -17.39 -13.94 -19.83
C GLN A 97 -16.55 -15.10 -20.37
N PRO A 98 -16.63 -16.32 -19.81
CA PRO A 98 -16.57 -17.42 -20.74
C PRO A 98 -17.70 -17.09 -21.69
N GLU A 99 -17.35 -16.67 -22.90
CA GLU A 99 -18.18 -16.94 -24.05
C GLU A 99 -18.70 -18.35 -23.79
N SER A 100 -19.95 -18.46 -23.34
CA SER A 100 -20.66 -19.72 -23.27
C SER A 100 -20.83 -20.10 -24.72
N SER A 101 -19.74 -20.54 -25.33
CA SER A 101 -19.69 -21.28 -26.54
C SER A 101 -20.17 -22.66 -26.12
N SER A 102 -21.48 -22.73 -25.94
CA SER A 102 -22.25 -23.95 -26.03
C SER A 102 -22.03 -24.51 -27.43
N LYS A 103 -20.92 -25.21 -27.60
CA LYS A 103 -20.74 -26.17 -28.67
C LYS A 103 -20.13 -27.40 -28.02
N PRO A 104 -20.92 -28.46 -27.75
CA PRO A 104 -20.35 -29.72 -27.33
C PRO A 104 -19.52 -30.24 -28.50
N HIS A 105 -18.20 -30.02 -28.45
CA HIS A 105 -17.29 -30.68 -29.38
C HIS A 105 -17.09 -32.10 -28.86
N ASN A 106 -18.01 -32.95 -29.28
CA ASN A 106 -17.91 -34.39 -29.20
C ASN A 106 -16.92 -34.86 -30.28
N GLY A 107 -15.63 -34.94 -29.94
CA GLY A 107 -14.60 -35.50 -30.82
C GLY A 107 -13.19 -35.15 -30.35
N GLU A 108 -12.48 -36.19 -29.88
CA GLU A 108 -11.03 -36.32 -29.64
C GLU A 108 -10.19 -35.02 -29.54
N VAL A 109 -9.71 -34.73 -28.33
CA VAL A 109 -8.74 -33.65 -28.07
C VAL A 109 -7.37 -34.08 -28.61
N THR A 110 -7.02 -33.69 -29.83
CA THR A 110 -5.64 -33.79 -30.31
C THR A 110 -4.86 -32.56 -29.80
N VAL A 111 -4.05 -32.75 -28.76
CA VAL A 111 -3.11 -31.74 -28.27
C VAL A 111 -1.97 -31.59 -29.28
N THR A 112 -2.07 -30.63 -30.19
CA THR A 112 -0.95 -30.24 -31.05
C THR A 112 -0.03 -29.27 -30.30
N LEU A 113 0.99 -29.79 -29.62
CA LEU A 113 2.16 -28.99 -29.22
C LEU A 113 2.93 -28.57 -30.47
N SER A 114 2.59 -27.40 -31.02
CA SER A 114 3.34 -26.79 -32.13
C SER A 114 4.37 -25.82 -31.53
N SER A 115 5.57 -26.33 -31.27
CA SER A 115 6.72 -25.54 -30.83
C SER A 115 7.14 -24.55 -31.93
N ALA A 116 7.15 -23.25 -31.63
CA ALA A 116 7.56 -22.19 -32.55
C ALA A 116 9.07 -21.85 -32.43
N THR A 117 9.93 -22.86 -32.38
CA THR A 117 11.38 -22.64 -32.54
C THR A 117 12.00 -23.76 -33.39
N PRO A 118 12.17 -23.53 -34.70
CA PRO A 118 13.03 -24.36 -35.52
C PRO A 118 14.48 -24.26 -35.01
N GLY A 119 15.02 -25.32 -34.42
CA GLY A 119 16.48 -25.48 -34.28
C GLY A 119 17.10 -25.44 -32.88
N ALA A 120 16.40 -25.81 -31.81
CA ALA A 120 17.09 -26.17 -30.57
C ALA A 120 17.66 -27.60 -30.70
N ALA A 121 18.94 -27.71 -31.04
CA ALA A 121 19.70 -28.96 -30.90
C ALA A 121 19.89 -29.28 -29.40
N LEU A 122 19.85 -30.58 -29.09
CA LEU A 122 20.15 -31.17 -27.77
C LEU A 122 21.61 -30.93 -27.34
#